data_AF-A0A7W8IN33-F1
#
_entry.id   AF-A0A7W8IN33-F1
#
_cell.length_a   1.000
_cell.length_b   1.000
_cell.length_c   1.000
_cell.angle_alpha   90.00
_cell.angle_beta   90.00
_cell.angle_gamma   90.00
#
_symmetry.space_group_name_H-M   'P 1'
#
loop_
_entity.id
_entity.type
_entity.pdbx_description
1 polymer ?
#
loop_
_entity_poly.entity_id
_entity_poly.type
_entity_poly.pdbx_seq_one_letter_code
_entity_poly.pdbx_strand_id
1 'polypeptide(L)'
;MIFQRALWQVQECPHSFYALGAKQGMGTHFRRSGAGQEKPVPDDRLDDRASAPASGHGPQKGGEEDKALGRSRGGLSTKIHLLADEDGLPLRFRITAGQAGEYAPAAELLEGQTAEAVIADHGYDADVLVAQSESFGAKAVIPPKCNRKLQRAYDRQLYKHRNRIERCFNKLKHFRRFATRYCKTIQAFRSFTALACAWLRLKLYVDTP
;
A
#
# COMPACT_ATOMS: atom_id res chain seq x y z
N MET A 1 -2.54 -10.34 20.04
CA MET A 1 -2.26 -10.20 18.60
C MET A 1 -3.35 -9.42 17.91
N ILE A 2 -3.01 -8.49 17.02
CA ILE A 2 -4.01 -7.58 16.42
C ILE A 2 -3.90 -7.61 14.89
N PHE A 3 -5.03 -7.83 14.22
CA PHE A 3 -5.16 -7.91 12.76
C PHE A 3 -6.03 -6.80 12.21
N GLN A 4 -5.52 -6.13 11.18
CA GLN A 4 -6.30 -5.20 10.37
C GLN A 4 -5.89 -5.28 8.89
N ARG A 5 -6.86 -4.94 8.04
CA ARG A 5 -6.73 -4.79 6.59
C ARG A 5 -6.55 -3.31 6.26
N ALA A 6 -5.48 -2.96 5.55
CA ALA A 6 -5.39 -1.68 4.83
C ALA A 6 -5.54 -1.94 3.32
N LEU A 7 -6.62 -1.41 2.73
CA LEU A 7 -6.78 -1.34 1.28
C LEU A 7 -6.10 -0.07 0.76
N TRP A 8 -5.31 -0.20 -0.30
CA TRP A 8 -4.87 0.93 -1.10
C TRP A 8 -5.39 0.80 -2.52
N GLN A 9 -6.23 1.76 -2.92
CA GLN A 9 -6.73 1.92 -4.28
C GLN A 9 -5.81 2.90 -5.02
N VAL A 10 -5.30 2.50 -6.19
CA VAL A 10 -4.67 3.44 -7.12
C VAL A 10 -5.78 4.29 -7.69
N GLN A 11 -5.92 5.53 -7.21
CA GLN A 11 -6.66 6.54 -7.96
C GLN A 11 -5.76 7.02 -9.10
N GLU A 12 -6.04 6.54 -10.31
CA GLU A 12 -5.73 7.26 -11.53
C GLU A 12 -6.55 8.55 -11.50
N CYS A 13 -5.95 9.65 -11.03
CA CYS A 13 -6.50 10.98 -11.18
C CYS A 13 -5.83 11.66 -12.39
N PRO A 14 -6.43 11.63 -13.59
CA PRO A 14 -6.16 12.66 -14.56
C PRO A 14 -6.94 13.90 -14.12
N HIS A 15 -6.29 14.83 -13.43
CA HIS A 15 -6.81 16.19 -13.30
C HIS A 15 -5.81 17.14 -13.95
N SER A 16 -6.28 17.71 -15.05
CA SER A 16 -5.75 18.90 -15.71
C SER A 16 -5.66 20.04 -14.70
N PHE A 17 -4.46 20.57 -14.48
CA PHE A 17 -4.34 21.91 -13.94
C PHE A 17 -4.33 22.91 -15.10
N TYR A 18 -5.45 23.61 -15.23
CA TYR A 18 -5.55 24.84 -16.00
C TYR A 18 -4.68 25.95 -15.37
N ALA A 19 -4.16 26.78 -16.28
CA ALA A 19 -3.48 28.06 -16.16
C ALA A 19 -3.59 28.85 -14.84
N LEU A 20 -2.44 29.27 -14.34
CA LEU A 20 -2.28 30.45 -13.48
C LEU A 20 -1.06 31.24 -13.96
N GLY A 21 -1.29 32.47 -14.42
CA GLY A 21 -0.23 33.38 -14.83
C GLY A 21 -0.74 34.63 -15.54
N ALA A 22 -1.61 35.40 -14.88
CA ALA A 22 -2.00 36.72 -15.37
C ALA A 22 -1.61 37.83 -14.38
N LYS A 23 -0.66 38.65 -14.84
CA LYS A 23 -0.45 40.10 -14.62
C LYS A 23 0.28 40.57 -13.36
N GLN A 24 1.43 41.21 -13.60
CA GLN A 24 1.80 42.63 -13.35
C GLN A 24 3.28 42.79 -13.79
N GLY A 25 3.79 43.81 -14.50
CA GLY A 25 3.24 45.06 -15.04
C GLY A 25 4.31 45.75 -15.93
N MET A 26 3.81 46.57 -16.87
CA MET A 26 4.36 47.73 -17.61
C MET A 26 5.88 47.92 -17.86
N GLY A 27 6.21 48.00 -19.16
CA GLY A 27 7.32 48.76 -19.73
C GLY A 27 6.99 49.13 -21.19
N THR A 28 6.87 50.42 -21.48
CA THR A 28 6.40 51.01 -22.75
C THR A 28 7.53 51.52 -23.63
N HIS A 29 7.27 51.58 -24.95
CA HIS A 29 8.07 52.14 -26.07
C HIS A 29 9.16 51.19 -26.61
N PHE A 30 9.41 51.02 -27.91
CA PHE A 30 9.36 51.92 -29.06
C PHE A 30 9.34 51.08 -30.38
N ARG A 31 8.84 51.66 -31.49
CA ARG A 31 8.63 50.98 -32.79
C ARG A 31 9.89 50.86 -33.66
N ARG A 32 9.82 49.83 -34.53
CA ARG A 32 10.06 49.81 -36.00
C ARG A 32 11.37 49.23 -36.55
N SER A 33 11.16 48.25 -37.44
CA SER A 33 11.83 47.98 -38.74
C SER A 33 13.34 47.72 -38.79
N GLY A 34 13.69 46.50 -39.21
CA GLY A 34 15.01 46.17 -39.75
C GLY A 34 15.00 44.77 -40.34
N ALA A 35 15.09 44.68 -41.66
CA ALA A 35 15.26 43.43 -42.40
C ALA A 35 16.61 42.78 -42.03
N GLY A 36 16.57 41.53 -41.57
CA GLY A 36 17.73 40.69 -41.37
C GLY A 36 17.41 39.29 -41.87
N GLN A 37 18.11 38.84 -42.90
CA GLN A 37 18.07 37.47 -43.40
C GLN A 37 18.63 36.54 -42.34
N GLU A 38 17.77 35.82 -41.62
CA GLU A 38 18.19 34.70 -40.79
C GLU A 38 18.20 33.43 -41.64
N LYS A 39 19.41 32.91 -41.89
CA LYS A 39 19.64 31.58 -42.47
C LYS A 39 19.11 30.54 -41.47
N PRO A 40 18.44 29.47 -41.90
CA PRO A 40 18.01 28.41 -41.00
C PRO A 40 19.26 27.80 -40.34
N VAL A 41 19.29 27.83 -39.01
CA VAL A 41 20.23 27.05 -38.20
C VAL A 41 19.96 25.57 -38.50
N PRO A 42 21.00 24.74 -38.75
CA PRO A 42 20.81 23.31 -38.93
C PRO A 42 20.19 22.72 -37.67
N ASP A 43 19.02 22.14 -37.84
CA ASP A 43 18.32 21.33 -36.86
C ASP A 43 19.08 20.00 -36.81
N ASP A 44 19.91 19.78 -35.78
CA ASP A 44 20.58 18.49 -35.54
C ASP A 44 19.58 17.43 -35.03
N ARG A 45 18.43 17.33 -35.71
CA ARG A 45 17.48 16.22 -35.61
C ARG A 45 18.04 15.05 -36.40
N LEU A 46 18.88 14.26 -35.74
CA LEU A 46 19.09 12.87 -36.14
C LEU A 46 17.93 12.05 -35.60
N ASP A 47 16.87 11.88 -36.39
CA ASP A 47 15.96 10.72 -36.33
C ASP A 47 15.11 10.67 -37.61
N ASP A 48 15.78 10.40 -38.73
CA ASP A 48 15.12 9.93 -39.94
C ASP A 48 14.89 8.41 -39.85
N ARG A 49 13.60 8.04 -39.93
CA ARG A 49 12.99 6.72 -40.22
C ARG A 49 12.51 5.91 -39.01
N ALA A 50 11.18 5.83 -38.94
CA ALA A 50 10.45 4.74 -38.31
C ALA A 50 10.91 3.39 -38.88
N SER A 51 11.65 2.63 -38.07
CA SER A 51 11.84 1.20 -38.23
C SER A 51 11.15 0.50 -37.07
N ALA A 52 10.37 -0.55 -37.37
CA ALA A 52 9.78 -1.41 -36.35
C ALA A 52 10.89 -1.94 -35.41
N PRO A 53 10.70 -1.96 -34.08
CA PRO A 53 11.72 -2.47 -33.20
C PRO A 53 11.95 -3.95 -33.51
N ALA A 54 13.16 -4.26 -33.98
CA ALA A 54 13.64 -5.62 -34.11
C ALA A 54 13.53 -6.32 -32.76
N SER A 55 12.91 -7.48 -32.77
CA SER A 55 12.72 -8.38 -31.63
C SER A 55 14.03 -8.66 -30.91
N GLY A 56 14.26 -7.96 -29.81
CA GLY A 56 15.15 -8.37 -28.72
C GLY A 56 14.29 -8.72 -27.52
N HIS A 57 14.02 -10.01 -27.30
CA HIS A 57 13.46 -10.52 -26.06
C HIS A 57 14.46 -10.28 -24.92
N GLY A 58 14.48 -9.05 -24.39
CA GLY A 58 15.00 -8.82 -23.04
C GLY A 58 14.11 -9.58 -22.06
N PRO A 59 14.65 -10.13 -20.96
CA PRO A 59 13.85 -10.91 -20.02
C PRO A 59 12.66 -10.06 -19.58
N GLN A 60 11.44 -10.52 -19.88
CA GLN A 60 10.22 -9.92 -19.37
C GLN A 60 10.37 -9.86 -17.85
N LYS A 61 10.48 -8.65 -17.29
CA LYS A 61 10.57 -8.44 -15.84
C LYS A 61 9.24 -8.82 -15.21
N GLY A 62 9.12 -10.12 -14.94
CA GLY A 62 8.12 -10.75 -14.09
C GLY A 62 6.70 -10.76 -14.64
N GLY A 63 6.01 -11.89 -14.45
CA GLY A 63 4.61 -12.06 -14.82
C GLY A 63 3.67 -11.12 -14.05
N GLU A 64 2.37 -11.15 -14.37
CA GLU A 64 1.34 -10.39 -13.63
C GLU A 64 1.32 -10.78 -12.13
N GLU A 65 1.74 -12.02 -11.83
CA GLU A 65 1.93 -12.58 -10.49
C GLU A 65 3.04 -11.87 -9.68
N ASP A 66 4.13 -11.42 -10.31
CA ASP A 66 5.27 -10.74 -9.66
C ASP A 66 4.97 -9.31 -9.20
N LYS A 67 3.76 -8.83 -9.51
CA LYS A 67 3.32 -7.47 -9.20
C LYS A 67 2.26 -7.41 -8.09
N ALA A 68 1.60 -8.52 -7.75
CA ALA A 68 0.46 -8.62 -6.81
C ALA A 68 -0.48 -7.42 -6.95
N LEU A 69 -0.65 -7.02 -8.20
CA LEU A 69 -1.52 -5.97 -8.64
C LEU A 69 -2.84 -6.68 -8.92
N GLY A 70 -3.76 -6.65 -7.96
CA GLY A 70 -5.11 -7.17 -8.18
C GLY A 70 -5.94 -6.13 -8.92
N ARG A 71 -6.60 -6.52 -10.01
CA ARG A 71 -7.55 -5.65 -10.71
C ARG A 71 -8.80 -5.44 -9.86
N SER A 72 -9.04 -4.22 -9.40
CA SER A 72 -10.30 -3.80 -8.76
C SER A 72 -11.13 -2.93 -9.70
N ARG A 73 -12.39 -2.66 -9.33
CA ARG A 73 -13.29 -1.75 -10.08
C ARG A 73 -12.71 -0.33 -10.26
N GLY A 74 -11.71 0.06 -9.46
CA GLY A 74 -11.05 1.35 -9.51
C GLY A 74 -9.56 1.30 -9.89
N GLY A 75 -9.06 0.21 -10.47
CA GLY A 75 -7.66 0.06 -10.89
C GLY A 75 -6.87 -1.02 -10.15
N LEU A 76 -5.56 -1.10 -10.40
CA LEU A 76 -4.68 -2.10 -9.79
C LEU A 76 -4.42 -1.77 -8.31
N SER A 77 -4.70 -2.70 -7.41
CA SER A 77 -4.62 -2.50 -5.96
C SER A 77 -3.90 -3.66 -5.27
N THR A 78 -3.43 -3.40 -4.05
CA THR A 78 -2.72 -4.36 -3.21
C THR A 78 -3.18 -4.20 -1.77
N LYS A 79 -3.31 -5.32 -1.06
CA LYS A 79 -3.63 -5.33 0.37
C LYS A 79 -2.38 -5.64 1.18
N ILE A 80 -2.33 -5.06 2.36
CA ILE A 80 -1.36 -5.42 3.38
C ILE A 80 -2.13 -6.00 4.55
N HIS A 81 -1.80 -7.24 4.88
CA HIS A 81 -2.25 -7.94 6.07
C HIS A 81 -1.11 -7.84 7.09
N LEU A 82 -1.39 -7.26 8.25
CA LEU A 82 -0.39 -7.00 9.27
C LEU A 82 -0.83 -7.65 10.58
N LEU A 83 0.10 -8.38 11.19
CA LEU A 83 0.00 -8.86 12.55
C LEU A 83 0.87 -7.97 13.43
N ALA A 84 0.30 -7.46 14.52
CA ALA A 84 1.02 -6.72 15.55
C ALA A 84 0.88 -7.35 16.94
N ASP A 85 1.85 -7.04 17.81
CA ASP A 85 1.81 -7.35 19.23
C ASP A 85 0.86 -6.40 20.00
N GLU A 86 0.84 -6.55 21.32
CA GLU A 86 0.02 -5.76 22.25
C GLU A 86 0.34 -4.26 22.24
N ASP A 87 1.58 -3.91 21.87
CA ASP A 87 2.00 -2.52 21.76
C ASP A 87 1.65 -1.87 20.43
N GLY A 88 1.21 -2.68 19.47
CA GLY A 88 0.97 -2.24 18.10
C GLY A 88 2.27 -2.14 17.31
N LEU A 89 3.30 -2.90 17.66
CA LEU A 89 4.48 -3.07 16.82
C LEU A 89 4.26 -4.20 15.82
N PRO A 90 4.71 -4.02 14.57
CA PRO A 90 4.56 -5.05 13.55
C PRO A 90 5.40 -6.29 13.89
N LEU A 91 4.80 -7.48 13.77
CA LEU A 91 5.44 -8.78 13.94
C LEU A 91 5.65 -9.48 12.59
N ARG A 92 4.56 -9.63 11.84
CA ARG A 92 4.54 -10.30 10.54
C ARG A 92 3.61 -9.57 9.59
N PHE A 93 3.92 -9.60 8.31
CA PHE A 93 3.03 -9.05 7.29
C PHE A 93 3.01 -9.89 6.01
N ARG A 94 1.89 -9.82 5.31
CA ARG A 94 1.68 -10.40 3.98
C ARG A 94 1.12 -9.35 3.05
N ILE A 95 1.61 -9.36 1.82
CA ILE A 95 1.18 -8.45 0.75
C ILE A 95 0.47 -9.31 -0.29
N THR A 96 -0.76 -8.95 -0.62
CA THR A 96 -1.59 -9.72 -1.55
C THR A 96 -2.21 -8.82 -2.61
N ALA A 97 -2.66 -9.43 -3.70
CA ALA A 97 -3.43 -8.73 -4.72
C ALA A 97 -4.71 -8.13 -4.11
N GLY A 98 -5.14 -6.97 -4.62
CA GLY A 98 -6.33 -6.26 -4.13
C GLY A 98 -7.64 -7.06 -4.15
N GLN A 99 -7.71 -8.15 -4.93
CA GLN A 99 -8.86 -9.06 -4.99
C GLN A 99 -8.74 -10.25 -4.03
N ALA A 100 -7.57 -10.48 -3.45
CA ALA A 100 -7.35 -11.61 -2.55
C ALA A 100 -8.21 -11.50 -1.30
N GLY A 101 -8.73 -12.64 -0.84
CA GLY A 101 -9.51 -12.72 0.40
C GLY A 101 -8.66 -12.43 1.64
N GLU A 102 -9.34 -12.19 2.76
CA GLU A 102 -8.71 -11.85 4.04
C GLU A 102 -8.24 -13.06 4.84
N TYR A 103 -8.89 -14.20 4.67
CA TYR A 103 -8.77 -15.33 5.59
C TYR A 103 -7.45 -16.09 5.45
N ALA A 104 -7.08 -16.50 4.24
CA ALA A 104 -5.84 -17.26 4.02
C ALA A 104 -4.59 -16.48 4.48
N PRO A 105 -4.41 -15.19 4.12
CA PRO A 105 -3.28 -14.42 4.62
C PRO A 105 -3.30 -14.22 6.14
N ALA A 106 -4.48 -14.13 6.76
CA ALA A 106 -4.58 -14.04 8.22
C ALA A 106 -4.17 -15.35 8.91
N ALA A 107 -4.59 -16.50 8.37
CA ALA A 107 -4.25 -17.81 8.90
C ALA A 107 -2.74 -18.06 8.84
N GLU A 108 -2.08 -17.71 7.73
CA GLU A 108 -0.61 -17.78 7.61
C GLU A 108 0.12 -16.90 8.64
N LEU A 109 -0.42 -15.71 8.92
CA LEU A 109 0.19 -14.80 9.88
C LEU A 109 0.07 -15.32 11.32
N LEU A 110 -1.02 -16.01 11.64
CA LEU A 110 -1.29 -16.66 12.93
C LEU A 110 -0.51 -17.97 13.13
N GLU A 111 0.03 -18.57 12.07
CA GLU A 111 0.69 -19.87 12.17
C GLU A 111 1.94 -19.83 13.07
N GLY A 112 1.99 -20.76 14.03
CA GLY A 112 3.08 -20.89 15.00
C GLY A 112 3.15 -19.76 16.02
N GLN A 113 2.10 -18.95 16.15
CA GLN A 113 2.02 -17.87 17.13
C GLN A 113 1.42 -18.33 18.45
N THR A 114 1.81 -17.67 19.53
CA THR A 114 1.20 -17.81 20.85
C THR A 114 0.74 -16.45 21.35
N ALA A 115 -0.45 -16.40 21.93
CA ALA A 115 -1.02 -15.19 22.51
C ALA A 115 -2.15 -15.54 23.48
N GLU A 116 -2.46 -14.65 24.42
CA GLU A 116 -3.64 -14.80 25.28
C GLU A 116 -4.92 -14.41 24.55
N ALA A 117 -4.84 -13.45 23.61
CA ALA A 117 -5.97 -12.99 22.82
C ALA A 117 -5.57 -12.59 21.40
N VAL A 118 -6.45 -12.92 20.45
CA VAL A 118 -6.37 -12.50 19.04
C VAL A 118 -7.50 -11.53 18.75
N ILE A 119 -7.16 -10.28 18.46
CA ILE A 119 -8.09 -9.22 18.09
C ILE A 119 -8.03 -9.06 16.58
N ALA A 120 -9.18 -9.06 15.92
CA ALA A 120 -9.24 -8.78 14.49
C ALA A 120 -10.48 -7.97 14.13
N ASP A 121 -10.40 -7.25 13.02
CA ASP A 121 -11.58 -6.58 12.47
C ASP A 121 -12.68 -7.58 12.09
N HIS A 122 -13.91 -7.06 12.07
CA HIS A 122 -15.12 -7.76 11.64
C HIS A 122 -14.99 -8.49 10.29
N GLY A 123 -14.17 -7.96 9.38
CA GLY A 123 -13.87 -8.59 8.09
C GLY A 123 -13.21 -9.97 8.21
N TYR A 124 -12.51 -10.22 9.31
CA TYR A 124 -11.83 -11.48 9.64
C TYR A 124 -12.71 -12.45 10.45
N ASP A 125 -14.01 -12.18 10.58
CA ASP A 125 -14.94 -13.17 11.13
C ASP A 125 -15.05 -14.37 10.19
N ALA A 126 -14.32 -15.43 10.51
CA ALA A 126 -14.33 -16.73 9.86
C ALA A 126 -14.05 -17.83 10.89
N ASP A 127 -14.75 -18.95 10.75
CA ASP A 127 -14.68 -20.07 11.72
C ASP A 127 -13.28 -20.66 11.80
N VAL A 128 -12.60 -20.72 10.65
CA VAL A 128 -11.21 -21.19 10.55
C VAL A 128 -10.27 -20.33 11.41
N LEU A 129 -10.43 -19.01 11.39
CA LEU A 129 -9.57 -18.09 12.16
C LEU A 129 -9.88 -18.13 13.65
N VAL A 130 -11.16 -18.32 14.02
CA VAL A 130 -11.57 -18.50 15.41
C VAL A 130 -11.01 -19.81 15.95
N ALA A 131 -11.24 -20.92 15.25
CA ALA A 131 -10.75 -22.24 15.64
C ALA A 131 -9.21 -22.29 15.71
N GLN A 132 -8.52 -21.63 14.76
CA GLN A 132 -7.07 -21.52 14.81
C GLN A 132 -6.61 -20.71 16.02
N SER A 133 -7.29 -19.61 16.36
CA SER A 133 -6.96 -18.82 17.56
C SER A 133 -7.12 -19.65 18.84
N GLU A 134 -8.20 -20.41 18.92
CA GLU A 134 -8.51 -21.28 20.06
C GLU A 134 -7.56 -22.48 20.16
N SER A 135 -7.05 -23.01 19.04
CA SER A 135 -6.18 -24.19 19.04
C SER A 135 -4.81 -23.94 19.68
N PHE A 136 -4.30 -22.72 19.66
CA PHE A 136 -3.09 -22.32 20.40
C PHE A 136 -3.39 -21.63 21.74
N GLY A 137 -4.63 -21.73 22.23
CA GLY A 137 -5.03 -21.26 23.56
C GLY A 137 -5.36 -19.77 23.65
N ALA A 138 -5.56 -19.08 22.52
CA ALA A 138 -5.90 -17.66 22.51
C ALA A 138 -7.41 -17.40 22.43
N LYS A 139 -7.88 -16.40 23.16
CA LYS A 139 -9.26 -15.90 23.05
C LYS A 139 -9.45 -15.13 21.74
N ALA A 140 -10.37 -15.58 20.89
CA ALA A 140 -10.72 -14.90 19.64
C ALA A 140 -11.66 -13.70 19.88
N VAL A 141 -11.11 -12.49 19.90
CA VAL A 141 -11.82 -11.20 20.05
C VAL A 141 -12.08 -10.59 18.67
N ILE A 142 -13.05 -11.16 17.96
CA ILE A 142 -13.41 -10.74 16.61
C ILE A 142 -14.93 -10.54 16.57
N PRO A 143 -15.43 -9.34 16.21
CA PRO A 143 -16.87 -9.12 16.13
C PRO A 143 -17.51 -9.97 15.03
N PRO A 144 -18.63 -10.66 15.28
CA PRO A 144 -19.32 -11.46 14.28
C PRO A 144 -19.92 -10.61 13.15
N LYS A 145 -20.00 -11.20 11.96
CA LYS A 145 -20.71 -10.61 10.82
C LYS A 145 -22.20 -10.48 11.08
N CYS A 146 -22.78 -9.36 10.63
CA CYS A 146 -24.22 -9.09 10.80
C CYS A 146 -25.09 -10.15 10.10
N ASN A 147 -24.58 -10.75 9.02
CA ASN A 147 -25.26 -11.82 8.27
C ASN A 147 -25.04 -13.22 8.86
N ARG A 148 -24.33 -13.34 9.99
CA ARG A 148 -24.08 -14.63 10.63
C ARG A 148 -25.34 -15.11 11.35
N LYS A 149 -25.73 -16.36 11.11
CA LYS A 149 -26.91 -17.00 11.74
C LYS A 149 -26.79 -17.03 13.27
N LEU A 150 -25.60 -17.35 13.76
CA LEU A 150 -25.28 -17.36 15.19
C LEU A 150 -24.36 -16.19 15.54
N GLN A 151 -24.88 -15.24 16.31
CA GLN A 151 -24.12 -14.11 16.83
C GLN A 151 -23.35 -14.57 18.08
N ARG A 152 -22.02 -14.64 17.97
CA ARG A 152 -21.15 -14.99 19.10
C ARG A 152 -20.91 -13.78 20.01
N ALA A 153 -20.82 -14.03 21.31
CA ALA A 153 -20.33 -13.03 22.25
C ALA A 153 -18.84 -12.79 22.01
N TYR A 154 -18.42 -11.53 22.12
CA TYR A 154 -17.02 -11.14 22.09
C TYR A 154 -16.77 -10.05 23.12
N ASP A 155 -15.52 -9.93 23.57
CA ASP A 155 -15.13 -8.95 24.56
C ASP A 155 -14.96 -7.56 23.93
N ARG A 156 -15.91 -6.67 24.20
CA ARG A 156 -15.89 -5.30 23.66
C ARG A 156 -14.77 -4.44 24.23
N GLN A 157 -14.30 -4.69 25.45
CA GLN A 157 -13.21 -3.91 26.03
C GLN A 157 -11.89 -4.31 25.38
N LEU A 158 -11.64 -5.62 25.27
CA LEU A 158 -10.47 -6.11 24.53
C LEU A 158 -10.49 -5.66 23.06
N TYR A 159 -11.66 -5.60 22.42
CA TYR A 159 -11.77 -5.16 21.04
C TYR A 159 -11.30 -3.70 20.82
N LYS A 160 -11.39 -2.82 21.83
CA LYS A 160 -10.89 -1.43 21.74
C LYS A 160 -9.38 -1.37 21.49
N HIS A 161 -8.63 -2.39 21.89
CA HIS A 161 -7.19 -2.44 21.66
C HIS A 161 -6.82 -2.52 20.17
N ARG A 162 -7.77 -2.78 19.25
CA ARG A 162 -7.56 -2.65 17.80
C ARG A 162 -7.01 -1.29 17.37
N ASN A 163 -7.25 -0.21 18.12
CA ASN A 163 -6.65 1.10 17.85
C ASN A 163 -5.10 1.06 17.84
N ARG A 164 -4.47 0.05 18.47
CA ARG A 164 -3.00 -0.16 18.39
C ARG A 164 -2.56 -0.47 16.95
N ILE A 165 -3.27 -1.35 16.24
CA ILE A 165 -2.94 -1.67 14.83
C ILE A 165 -3.26 -0.50 13.90
N GLU A 166 -4.31 0.26 14.16
CA GLU A 166 -4.64 1.49 13.42
C GLU A 166 -3.51 2.52 13.54
N ARG A 167 -3.02 2.72 14.77
CA ARG A 167 -1.85 3.56 15.05
C ARG A 167 -0.58 3.04 14.37
N CYS A 168 -0.38 1.72 14.32
CA CYS A 168 0.73 1.12 13.58
C CYS A 168 0.66 1.48 12.09
N PHE A 169 -0.51 1.33 11.46
CA PHE A 169 -0.70 1.72 10.06
C PHE A 169 -0.50 3.23 9.86
N ASN A 170 -0.95 4.07 10.79
CA ASN A 170 -0.69 5.51 10.73
C ASN A 170 0.80 5.82 10.79
N LYS A 171 1.57 5.14 11.65
CA LYS A 171 3.03 5.25 11.69
C LYS A 171 3.67 4.81 10.38
N LEU A 172 3.21 3.69 9.80
CA LEU A 172 3.69 3.21 8.51
C LEU A 172 3.38 4.19 7.36
N LYS A 173 2.25 4.92 7.44
CA LYS A 173 1.88 5.94 6.45
C LYS A 173 2.78 7.18 6.48
N HIS A 174 3.56 7.43 7.54
CA HIS A 174 4.57 8.49 7.52
C HIS A 174 5.66 8.22 6.48
N PHE A 175 5.92 6.95 6.16
CA PHE A 175 6.80 6.59 5.07
C PHE A 175 6.09 6.83 3.73
N ARG A 176 6.43 7.92 3.04
CA ARG A 176 5.80 8.30 1.76
C ARG A 176 5.71 7.15 0.76
N ARG A 177 6.76 6.33 0.63
CA ARG A 177 6.79 5.16 -0.27
C ARG A 177 5.81 4.04 0.13
N PHE A 178 5.48 3.93 1.42
CA PHE A 178 4.45 3.01 1.90
C PHE A 178 3.06 3.55 1.54
N ALA A 179 2.81 4.83 1.81
CA ALA A 179 1.50 5.45 1.57
C ALA A 179 1.13 5.54 0.09
N THR A 180 2.07 5.90 -0.79
CA THR A 180 1.78 6.10 -2.22
C THR A 180 2.02 4.87 -3.08
N ARG A 181 2.72 3.86 -2.57
CA ARG A 181 3.00 2.59 -3.26
C ARG A 181 3.55 2.75 -4.69
N TYR A 182 4.50 3.67 -4.91
CA TYR A 182 5.16 3.89 -6.22
C TYR A 182 6.10 2.76 -6.69
N CYS A 183 6.13 1.63 -6.00
CA CYS A 183 6.98 0.50 -6.38
C CYS A 183 6.33 -0.31 -7.51
N LYS A 184 7.05 -0.45 -8.64
CA LYS A 184 6.59 -1.21 -9.81
C LYS A 184 6.48 -2.73 -9.57
N THR A 185 7.29 -3.27 -8.66
CA THR A 185 7.32 -4.71 -8.31
C THR A 185 6.89 -4.94 -6.87
N ILE A 186 6.28 -6.10 -6.58
CA ILE A 186 5.95 -6.46 -5.18
C ILE A 186 7.22 -6.54 -4.37
N GLN A 187 8.26 -7.16 -4.93
CA GLN A 187 9.48 -7.43 -4.18
C GLN A 187 10.08 -6.13 -3.62
N ALA A 188 10.13 -5.07 -4.44
CA ALA A 188 10.58 -3.76 -3.97
C ALA A 188 9.66 -3.18 -2.89
N PHE A 189 8.33 -3.34 -3.04
CA PHE A 189 7.37 -2.88 -2.03
C PHE A 189 7.43 -3.68 -0.72
N ARG A 190 7.64 -4.99 -0.81
CA ARG A 190 7.80 -5.91 0.30
C ARG A 190 9.08 -5.60 1.06
N SER A 191 10.20 -5.41 0.38
CA SER A 191 11.46 -5.00 1.01
C SER A 191 11.31 -3.66 1.71
N PHE A 192 10.66 -2.68 1.07
CA PHE A 192 10.41 -1.38 1.69
C PHE A 192 9.50 -1.50 2.94
N THR A 193 8.43 -2.28 2.84
CA THR A 193 7.52 -2.53 3.97
C THR A 193 8.25 -3.22 5.12
N ALA A 194 9.12 -4.19 4.82
CA ALA A 194 9.97 -4.84 5.82
C ALA A 194 10.88 -3.84 6.53
N LEU A 195 11.54 -2.94 5.79
CA LEU A 195 12.38 -1.89 6.36
C LEU A 195 11.58 -0.94 7.26
N ALA A 196 10.40 -0.52 6.82
CA ALA A 196 9.52 0.35 7.62
C ALA A 196 9.07 -0.36 8.92
N CYS A 197 8.68 -1.63 8.85
CA CYS A 197 8.32 -2.42 10.02
C CYS A 197 9.51 -2.60 10.99
N ALA A 198 10.69 -2.90 10.47
CA ALA A 198 11.91 -3.03 11.26
C ALA A 198 12.26 -1.71 11.96
N TRP A 199 12.17 -0.58 11.25
CA TRP A 199 12.39 0.75 11.82
C TRP A 199 11.46 1.04 13.00
N LEU A 200 10.16 0.75 12.86
CA LEU A 200 9.20 0.95 13.95
C LEU A 200 9.54 0.11 15.18
N ARG A 201 10.02 -1.11 14.98
CA ARG A 201 10.37 -2.03 16.05
C ARG A 201 11.68 -1.63 16.75
N LEU A 202 12.69 -1.22 15.99
CA LEU A 202 13.98 -0.75 16.51
C LEU A 202 13.84 0.56 17.30
N LYS A 203 13.02 1.49 16.83
CA LYS A 203 12.82 2.77 17.51
C LYS A 203 12.32 2.58 18.94
N LEU A 204 11.39 1.65 19.17
CA LEU A 204 10.92 1.39 20.54
C LEU A 204 11.97 0.68 21.41
N TYR A 205 12.84 -0.17 20.85
CA TYR A 205 13.89 -0.82 21.63
C TYR A 205 14.94 0.17 22.14
N VAL A 206 15.24 1.21 21.37
CA VAL A 206 16.19 2.27 21.75
C VAL A 206 15.58 3.24 22.77
N ASP A 207 14.26 3.44 22.72
CA ASP A 207 13.55 4.40 23.57
C ASP A 207 13.01 3.77 24.89
N THR A 208 13.19 2.46 25.13
CA THR A 208 12.90 1.80 26.41
C THR A 208 14.10 1.94 27.37
N PRO A 209 13.93 2.54 28.57
CA PRO A 209 15.00 2.70 29.57
C PRO A 209 15.40 1.39 30.26
#